data_AF-A0A356FST1-F1
#
_entry.id   AF-A0A356FST1-F1
#
_cell.length_a   1.000
_cell.length_b   1.000
_cell.length_c   1.000
_cell.angle_alpha   90.00
_cell.angle_beta   90.00
_cell.angle_gamma   90.00
#
_symmetry.space_group_name_H-M   'P 1'
#
loop_
_entity.id
_entity.type
_entity.pdbx_description
1 polymer ?
#
loop_
_entity_poly.entity_id
_entity_poly.type
_entity_poly.pdbx_seq_one_letter_code
_entity_poly.pdbx_strand_id
1 'polypeptide(L)'
;MSIETTTYGVLADGTSAQLFTLRNPNGLFAKISNYGGIITELHVPDRTGVLADIALGKDSLADYIDGHPYFGCITGRVAGRISGAHFKLDGTSYPLINNDGPNCLHGGQTGYDKVLWNASIIDSDG
;
A
#
# COMPACT_ATOMS: atom_id res chain seq x y z
N MET A 1 -18.81 -10.04 -8.58
CA MET A 1 -17.59 -9.82 -7.77
C MET A 1 -18.03 -9.74 -6.32
N SER A 2 -17.23 -10.16 -5.35
CA SER A 2 -17.56 -10.00 -3.93
C SER A 2 -16.43 -9.28 -3.20
N ILE A 3 -16.79 -8.53 -2.16
CA ILE A 3 -15.88 -7.79 -1.31
C ILE A 3 -16.23 -8.12 0.14
N GLU A 4 -15.26 -8.68 0.86
CA GLU A 4 -15.36 -8.97 2.29
C GLU A 4 -14.38 -8.06 3.05
N THR A 5 -14.83 -7.48 4.16
CA THR A 5 -13.99 -6.61 4.99
C THR A 5 -13.78 -7.22 6.37
N THR A 6 -12.52 -7.28 6.80
CA THR A 6 -12.14 -7.70 8.15
C THR A 6 -11.21 -6.66 8.79
N THR A 7 -11.09 -6.69 10.12
CA THR A 7 -10.03 -5.92 10.80
C THR A 7 -8.68 -6.55 10.47
N TYR A 8 -7.73 -5.74 10.00
CA TYR A 8 -6.36 -6.19 9.73
C TYR A 8 -5.47 -6.10 10.97
N GLY A 9 -5.65 -5.03 11.74
CA GLY A 9 -4.90 -4.74 12.96
C GLY A 9 -5.24 -3.34 13.49
N VAL A 10 -4.55 -2.94 14.55
CA VAL A 10 -4.76 -1.66 15.22
C VAL A 10 -3.44 -0.87 15.23
N LEU A 11 -3.52 0.41 14.87
CA LEU A 11 -2.39 1.34 14.91
C LEU A 11 -2.10 1.78 16.34
N ALA A 12 -0.93 2.40 16.56
CA ALA A 12 -0.51 2.87 17.89
C ALA A 12 -1.46 3.92 18.49
N ASP A 13 -2.20 4.66 17.67
CA ASP A 13 -3.21 5.64 18.09
C ASP A 13 -4.58 5.02 18.40
N GLY A 14 -4.72 3.70 18.29
CA GLY A 14 -5.96 2.96 18.50
C GLY A 14 -6.86 2.84 17.27
N THR A 15 -6.49 3.42 16.14
CA THR A 15 -7.28 3.34 14.91
C THR A 15 -7.16 1.96 14.27
N SER A 16 -8.29 1.37 13.86
CA SER A 16 -8.31 0.07 13.19
C SER A 16 -8.00 0.20 11.69
N ALA A 17 -7.00 -0.55 11.22
CA ALA A 17 -6.82 -0.80 9.81
C ALA A 17 -7.73 -1.96 9.34
N GLN A 18 -8.24 -1.83 8.13
CA GLN A 18 -9.13 -2.80 7.49
C GLN A 18 -8.37 -3.58 6.42
N LEU A 19 -8.80 -4.82 6.18
CA LEU A 19 -8.39 -5.68 5.09
C LEU A 19 -9.61 -5.99 4.23
N PHE A 20 -9.51 -5.72 2.94
CA PHE A 20 -10.55 -5.97 1.94
C PHE A 20 -10.13 -7.18 1.10
N THR A 21 -10.95 -8.23 1.08
CA THR A 21 -10.76 -9.38 0.19
C THR A 21 -11.68 -9.23 -1.01
N LEU A 22 -11.10 -8.96 -2.17
CA LEU A 22 -11.80 -8.80 -3.44
C LEU A 22 -11.72 -10.12 -4.20
N ARG A 23 -12.86 -10.75 -4.48
CA ARG A 23 -12.92 -12.02 -5.21
C ARG A 23 -13.70 -11.89 -6.50
N ASN A 24 -13.11 -12.36 -7.60
CA ASN A 24 -13.81 -12.44 -8.88
C ASN A 24 -14.58 -13.76 -9.02
N PRO A 25 -15.54 -13.87 -9.98
CA PRO A 25 -16.31 -15.09 -10.19
C PRO A 25 -15.48 -16.33 -10.57
N ASN A 26 -14.25 -16.13 -11.07
CA ASN A 26 -13.35 -17.19 -11.52
C ASN A 26 -12.39 -17.67 -10.42
N GLY A 27 -12.61 -17.27 -9.16
CA GLY A 27 -11.88 -17.76 -7.99
C GLY A 27 -10.60 -16.99 -7.65
N LEU A 28 -10.07 -16.16 -8.55
CA LEU A 28 -8.96 -15.23 -8.26
C LEU A 28 -9.40 -14.23 -7.19
N PHE A 29 -8.50 -13.92 -6.27
CA PHE A 29 -8.76 -12.89 -5.26
C PHE A 29 -7.50 -12.12 -4.87
N ALA A 30 -7.71 -10.91 -4.37
CA ALA A 30 -6.67 -10.08 -3.79
C ALA A 30 -7.08 -9.64 -2.37
N LYS A 31 -6.10 -9.46 -1.49
CA LYS A 31 -6.30 -8.81 -0.20
C LYS A 31 -5.59 -7.46 -0.19
N ILE A 32 -6.31 -6.42 0.20
CA ILE A 32 -5.82 -5.04 0.17
C ILE A 32 -6.08 -4.40 1.54
N SER A 33 -5.08 -3.79 2.15
CA SER A 33 -5.29 -2.99 3.37
C SER A 33 -5.51 -1.52 3.05
N ASN A 34 -6.36 -0.84 3.83
CA ASN A 34 -6.39 0.63 3.79
C ASN A 34 -5.18 1.28 4.46
N TYR A 35 -4.36 0.54 5.20
CA TYR A 35 -3.04 1.03 5.58
C TYR A 35 -2.11 0.97 4.37
N GLY A 36 -1.57 2.11 3.96
CA GLY A 36 -0.68 2.25 2.81
C GLY A 36 -1.30 1.93 1.45
N GLY A 37 -2.59 1.57 1.40
CA GLY A 37 -3.22 1.00 0.20
C GLY A 37 -2.53 -0.29 -0.27
N ILE A 38 -2.04 -1.10 0.67
CA ILE A 38 -1.14 -2.22 0.40
C ILE A 38 -1.90 -3.42 -0.15
N ILE A 39 -1.49 -3.93 -1.32
CA ILE A 39 -1.82 -5.30 -1.74
C ILE A 39 -1.00 -6.26 -0.88
N THR A 40 -1.67 -6.96 0.04
CA THR A 40 -1.01 -7.90 0.96
C THR A 40 -0.89 -9.31 0.37
N GLU A 41 -1.86 -9.71 -0.45
CA GLU A 41 -1.89 -11.00 -1.15
C GLU A 41 -2.56 -10.85 -2.52
N LEU A 42 -2.11 -11.61 -3.51
CA LEU A 42 -2.74 -11.74 -4.82
C LEU A 42 -2.71 -13.20 -5.28
N HIS A 43 -3.85 -13.89 -5.18
CA HIS A 43 -3.96 -15.31 -5.50
C HIS A 43 -4.48 -15.52 -6.92
N VAL A 44 -3.63 -16.08 -7.78
CA VAL A 44 -3.90 -16.25 -9.22
C VAL A 44 -3.78 -17.73 -9.59
N PRO A 45 -4.70 -18.27 -10.42
CA PRO A 45 -4.62 -19.67 -10.83
C PRO A 45 -3.49 -19.89 -11.82
N ASP A 46 -2.76 -20.99 -11.66
CA ASP A 46 -1.82 -21.49 -12.65
C ASP A 46 -2.55 -22.18 -13.83
N ARG A 47 -1.77 -22.81 -14.74
CA ARG A 47 -2.32 -23.51 -15.91
C ARG A 47 -3.27 -24.68 -15.57
N THR A 48 -3.21 -25.18 -14.34
CA THR A 48 -4.04 -26.29 -13.83
C THR A 48 -5.17 -25.81 -12.92
N GLY A 49 -5.30 -24.49 -12.70
CA GLY A 49 -6.31 -23.89 -11.84
C GLY A 49 -5.91 -23.80 -10.37
N VAL A 50 -4.68 -24.15 -10.01
CA VAL A 50 -4.19 -24.06 -8.62
C VAL A 50 -3.84 -22.62 -8.30
N LEU A 51 -4.48 -22.06 -7.28
CA LEU A 51 -4.19 -20.71 -6.80
C LEU A 51 -2.86 -20.67 -6.04
N ALA A 52 -2.06 -19.65 -6.31
CA ALA A 52 -0.90 -19.30 -5.51
C ALA A 52 -0.86 -17.78 -5.29
N ASP A 53 -0.39 -17.36 -4.11
CA ASP A 53 -0.05 -15.96 -3.88
C ASP A 53 1.19 -15.60 -4.69
N ILE A 54 1.07 -14.58 -5.54
CA ILE A 54 2.14 -14.09 -6.40
C ILE A 54 2.69 -12.74 -5.94
N ALA A 55 2.14 -12.16 -4.87
CA ALA A 55 2.65 -10.92 -4.28
C ALA A 55 3.70 -11.23 -3.21
N LEU A 56 4.78 -10.44 -3.17
CA LEU A 56 5.64 -10.42 -1.99
C LEU A 56 5.00 -9.52 -0.93
N GLY A 57 5.00 -9.98 0.31
CA GLY A 57 4.36 -9.26 1.40
C GLY A 57 4.87 -9.68 2.78
N LYS A 58 4.12 -9.26 3.79
CA LYS A 58 4.27 -9.64 5.19
C LYS A 58 2.96 -10.22 5.71
N ASP A 59 3.04 -10.97 6.80
CA ASP A 59 1.90 -11.71 7.34
C ASP A 59 0.92 -10.81 8.12
N SER A 60 1.40 -9.71 8.73
CA SER A 60 0.58 -8.87 9.61
C SER A 60 0.79 -7.37 9.41
N LEU A 61 -0.19 -6.57 9.86
CA LEU A 61 -0.08 -5.11 9.91
C LEU A 61 1.16 -4.65 10.69
N ALA A 62 1.47 -5.32 11.81
CA ALA A 62 2.61 -4.98 12.64
C ALA A 62 3.93 -5.15 11.88
N ASP A 63 4.06 -6.19 11.06
CA ASP A 63 5.26 -6.41 10.24
C ASP A 63 5.42 -5.36 9.13
N TYR A 64 4.30 -4.86 8.57
CA TYR A 64 4.34 -3.73 7.64
C TYR A 64 4.73 -2.42 8.34
N ILE A 65 4.26 -2.19 9.58
CA ILE A 65 4.63 -1.02 10.38
C ILE A 65 6.11 -1.04 10.77
N ASP A 66 6.65 -2.22 11.12
CA ASP A 66 8.06 -2.40 11.49
C ASP A 66 9.00 -2.10 10.31
N GLY A 67 8.58 -2.47 9.10
CA GLY A 67 9.20 -1.99 7.87
C GLY A 67 9.16 -2.97 6.71
N HIS A 68 9.13 -2.41 5.51
CA HIS A 68 9.16 -3.15 4.25
C HIS A 68 9.77 -2.29 3.13
N PRO A 69 10.34 -2.89 2.07
CA PRO A 69 10.87 -2.17 0.91
C PRO A 69 9.74 -1.77 -0.06
N TYR A 70 8.68 -1.15 0.45
CA TYR A 70 7.53 -0.67 -0.34
C TYR A 70 6.68 -1.78 -1.01
N PHE A 71 6.68 -3.01 -0.46
CA PHE A 71 5.78 -4.09 -0.90
C PHE A 71 4.33 -3.62 -1.07
N GLY A 72 3.78 -3.81 -2.28
CA GLY A 72 2.36 -3.69 -2.61
C GLY A 72 1.70 -2.32 -2.38
N CYS A 73 2.42 -1.32 -1.91
CA CYS A 73 1.86 -0.08 -1.37
C CYS A 73 1.59 1.00 -2.43
N ILE A 74 0.68 1.92 -2.10
CA ILE A 74 0.55 3.18 -2.82
C ILE A 74 1.72 4.09 -2.43
N THR A 75 2.56 4.37 -3.42
CA THR A 75 3.77 5.19 -3.23
C THR A 75 3.51 6.65 -3.55
N GLY A 76 3.88 7.57 -2.65
CA GLY A 76 3.70 9.01 -2.89
C GLY A 76 4.11 9.90 -1.70
N ARG A 77 4.10 11.23 -1.85
CA ARG A 77 3.51 12.01 -2.95
C ARG A 77 4.23 11.93 -4.29
N VAL A 78 5.54 11.70 -4.30
CA VAL A 78 6.33 11.51 -5.52
C VAL A 78 7.05 10.17 -5.42
N ALA A 79 6.77 9.28 -6.37
CA ALA A 79 7.46 8.00 -6.47
C ALA A 79 8.85 8.18 -7.10
N GLY A 80 9.81 7.35 -6.69
CA GLY A 80 11.21 7.49 -7.09
C GLY A 80 11.95 8.51 -6.24
N ARG A 81 13.02 9.10 -6.80
CA ARG A 81 13.93 10.00 -6.07
C ARG A 81 13.80 11.43 -6.55
N ILE A 82 13.80 12.37 -5.61
CA ILE A 82 14.09 13.78 -5.84
C ILE A 82 15.52 14.04 -5.39
N SER A 83 16.38 14.35 -6.35
CA SER A 83 17.80 14.57 -6.14
C SER A 83 18.06 15.72 -5.18
N GLY A 84 18.96 15.54 -4.22
CA GLY A 84 19.30 16.57 -3.24
C GLY A 84 18.17 16.89 -2.25
N ALA A 85 17.08 16.09 -2.25
CA ALA A 85 15.89 16.28 -1.42
C ALA A 85 15.36 17.73 -1.50
N HIS A 86 15.33 18.27 -2.70
CA HIS A 86 14.96 19.64 -2.93
C HIS A 86 14.37 19.79 -4.33
N PHE A 87 13.40 20.67 -4.47
CA PHE A 87 12.93 21.09 -5.79
C PHE A 87 12.49 22.57 -5.78
N LYS A 88 12.33 23.13 -6.97
CA LYS A 88 11.72 24.46 -7.15
C LYS A 88 10.39 24.33 -7.87
N LEU A 89 9.39 25.07 -7.41
CA LEU A 89 8.10 25.23 -8.07
C LEU A 89 7.74 26.72 -8.05
N ASP A 90 7.43 27.29 -9.21
CA ASP A 90 7.09 28.71 -9.38
C ASP A 90 8.11 29.66 -8.74
N GLY A 91 9.40 29.34 -8.91
CA GLY A 91 10.52 30.10 -8.34
C GLY A 91 10.75 29.89 -6.84
N THR A 92 9.82 29.25 -6.13
CA THR A 92 9.92 28.94 -4.70
C THR A 92 10.68 27.64 -4.48
N SER A 93 11.57 27.65 -3.50
CA SER A 93 12.43 26.53 -3.12
C SER A 93 11.81 25.69 -2.01
N TYR A 94 11.61 24.40 -2.24
CA TYR A 94 10.99 23.47 -1.30
C TYR A 94 12.00 22.40 -0.86
N PRO A 95 12.48 22.44 0.40
CA PRO A 95 13.25 21.34 0.96
C PRO A 95 12.34 20.14 1.27
N LEU A 96 12.90 18.95 1.15
CA LEU A 96 12.27 17.67 1.46
C LEU A 96 13.12 16.93 2.51
N ILE A 97 12.57 15.83 3.03
CA ILE A 97 13.32 14.93 3.91
C ILE A 97 14.28 14.08 3.10
N ASN A 98 15.53 14.00 3.56
CA ASN A 98 16.57 13.14 3.00
C ASN A 98 16.48 11.75 3.65
N ASN A 99 15.64 10.87 3.13
CA ASN A 99 15.48 9.49 3.62
C ASN A 99 16.27 8.46 2.79
N ASP A 100 16.99 8.89 1.77
CA ASP A 100 17.83 8.04 0.91
C ASP A 100 19.13 8.77 0.55
N GLY A 101 20.10 8.75 1.46
CA GLY A 101 21.36 9.50 1.29
C GLY A 101 21.10 10.99 1.09
N PRO A 102 21.57 11.62 0.00
CA PRO A 102 21.28 13.03 -0.27
C PRO A 102 19.88 13.27 -0.86
N ASN A 103 19.09 12.22 -1.13
CA ASN A 103 17.84 12.31 -1.89
C ASN A 103 16.60 12.13 -1.00
N CYS A 104 15.46 12.58 -1.52
CA CYS A 104 14.15 12.21 -1.00
C CYS A 104 13.58 11.08 -1.87
N LEU A 105 13.32 9.92 -1.27
CA LEU A 105 12.78 8.73 -1.91
C LEU A 105 11.32 8.52 -1.49
N HIS A 106 10.45 8.24 -2.46
CA HIS A 106 9.09 7.73 -2.24
C HIS A 106 8.24 8.59 -1.27
N GLY A 107 8.38 9.91 -1.35
CA GLY A 107 7.63 10.85 -0.51
C GLY A 107 8.22 11.11 0.88
N GLY A 108 9.36 10.50 1.23
CA GLY A 108 10.11 10.78 2.45
C GLY A 108 9.83 9.80 3.59
N GLN A 109 10.05 10.25 4.83
CA GLN A 109 9.93 9.42 6.04
C GLN A 109 8.53 8.81 6.18
N THR A 110 7.48 9.64 6.02
CA THR A 110 6.08 9.23 6.10
C THR A 110 5.41 9.50 4.74
N GLY A 111 5.67 8.60 3.79
CA GLY A 111 5.00 8.58 2.50
C GLY A 111 3.60 7.99 2.58
N TYR A 112 2.93 7.92 1.42
CA TYR A 112 1.58 7.34 1.30
C TYR A 112 1.51 5.85 1.65
N ASP A 113 2.65 5.17 1.69
CA ASP A 113 2.80 3.79 2.12
C ASP A 113 2.55 3.60 3.63
N LYS A 114 2.66 4.67 4.43
CA LYS A 114 2.58 4.60 5.91
C LYS A 114 1.38 5.32 6.51
N VAL A 115 0.41 5.70 5.69
CA VAL A 115 -0.81 6.40 6.15
C VAL A 115 -2.02 5.49 6.07
N LEU A 116 -3.00 5.73 6.95
CA LEU A 116 -4.29 5.08 6.88
C LEU A 116 -5.19 5.85 5.91
N TRP A 117 -5.64 5.17 4.86
CA TRP A 117 -6.59 5.71 3.89
C TRP A 117 -8.03 5.57 4.39
N ASN A 118 -8.84 6.59 4.13
CA ASN A 118 -10.29 6.46 4.23
C ASN A 118 -10.81 5.73 2.99
N ALA A 119 -11.29 4.50 3.17
CA ALA A 119 -11.71 3.62 2.08
C ALA A 119 -13.23 3.49 2.04
N SER A 120 -13.80 3.45 0.84
CA SER A 120 -15.22 3.15 0.62
C SER A 120 -15.35 2.04 -0.42
N ILE A 121 -16.26 1.11 -0.19
CA ILE A 121 -16.63 0.09 -1.17
C ILE A 121 -17.51 0.74 -2.23
N ILE A 122 -17.19 0.51 -3.50
CA ILE A 122 -18.00 0.92 -4.64
C ILE A 122 -18.44 -0.36 -5.34
N ASP A 123 -19.71 -0.70 -5.21
CA ASP A 123 -20.33 -1.76 -6.01
C ASP A 123 -20.82 -1.09 -7.30
N SER A 124 -20.01 -1.18 -8.36
CA SER A 124 -20.52 -0.88 -9.70
C SER A 124 -21.01 -2.19 -10.29
N ASP A 125 -22.33 -2.33 -10.40
CA ASP A 125 -22.92 -3.24 -11.37
C ASP A 125 -22.31 -2.91 -12.73
N GLY A 126 -21.45 -3.82 -13.24
CA GLY A 126 -20.99 -3.79 -14.62
C GLY A 126 -22.03 -4.37 -15.54
#